data_AF-A0A377TPG3-F1
#
_entry.id   AF-A0A377TPG3-F1
#
_cell.length_a   1.000
_cell.length_b   1.000
_cell.length_c   1.000
_cell.angle_alpha   90.00
_cell.angle_beta   90.00
_cell.angle_gamma   90.00
#
_symmetry.space_group_name_H-M   'P 1'
#
loop_
_entity.id
_entity.type
_entity.pdbx_description
1 polymer ?
#
loop_
_entity_poly.entity_id
_entity_poly.type
_entity_poly.pdbx_seq_one_letter_code
_entity_poly.pdbx_strand_id
1 'polypeptide(L)' 'MRSYQERLKAHGMTQSMSRKGNCLDNAVMENFFGTLKSECFYLREFRSVSALRKP' A
#
# COMPACT_ATOMS: atom_id res chain seq x y z
N MET A 1 -10.43 10.90 7.64
CA MET A 1 -9.17 11.58 7.25
C MET A 1 -8.60 12.46 8.36
N ARG A 2 -9.41 13.33 9.01
CA ARG A 2 -8.93 14.23 10.08
C ARG A 2 -8.17 13.51 11.20
N SER A 3 -8.74 12.42 11.73
CA SER A 3 -8.11 11.60 12.76
C SER A 3 -6.76 10.98 12.36
N TYR A 4 -6.62 10.59 11.08
CA TYR A 4 -5.36 10.06 10.56
C TYR A 4 -4.31 11.17 10.43
N GLN A 5 -4.69 12.32 9.89
CA GLN A 5 -3.81 13.49 9.75
C GLN A 5 -3.36 14.04 11.11
N GLU A 6 -4.26 14.06 12.10
CA GLU A 6 -3.95 14.43 13.48
C GLU A 6 -2.93 13.47 14.09
N ARG A 7 -3.09 12.17 13.86
CA ARG A 7 -2.12 11.16 14.30
C ARG A 7 -0.74 11.35 13.66
N LEU A 8 -0.68 11.62 12.36
CA LEU A 8 0.59 11.89 11.67
C LEU A 8 1.28 13.12 12.26
N LYS A 9 0.52 14.22 12.46
CA LYS A 9 1.04 15.44 13.10
C LYS A 9 1.55 15.17 14.52
N ALA A 10 0.82 14.40 15.32
CA ALA A 10 1.22 14.04 16.67
C ALA A 10 2.55 13.25 16.72
N HIS A 11 2.89 12.54 15.64
CA HIS A 11 4.16 11.81 15.50
C HIS A 11 5.21 12.58 14.69
N GLY A 12 4.99 13.86 14.38
CA GLY A 12 5.92 14.66 13.58
C GLY A 12 6.08 14.19 12.12
N MET A 13 5.12 13.44 11.60
CA MET A 13 5.18 12.89 10.25
C MET A 13 4.52 13.83 9.24
N THR A 14 5.25 14.17 8.18
CA THR A 14 4.72 14.91 7.04
C THR A 14 4.00 13.97 6.10
N GLN A 15 2.72 14.23 5.83
CA GLN A 15 1.95 13.47 4.86
C GLN A 15 2.44 13.80 3.44
N SER A 16 2.91 12.78 2.71
CA SER A 16 3.13 12.91 1.26
C SER A 16 1.77 12.87 0.57
N MET A 17 1.36 14.02 0.01
CA MET A 17 0.19 14.13 -0.84
C MET A 17 0.69 14.34 -2.27
N SER A 18 0.57 13.31 -3.11
CA SER A 18 0.93 13.41 -4.53
C SER A 18 0.17 14.55 -5.19
N ARG A 19 0.80 15.26 -6.11
CA ARG A 19 0.10 16.27 -6.90
C ARG A 19 -0.94 15.57 -7.78
N LYS A 20 -2.12 16.19 -7.93
CA LYS A 20 -3.15 15.66 -8.82
C LYS A 20 -2.58 15.52 -10.24
N GLY A 21 -2.64 14.31 -10.80
CA GLY A 21 -2.11 14.02 -12.13
C GLY A 21 -0.61 13.69 -12.20
N ASN A 22 0.10 13.59 -11.07
CA ASN A 22 1.50 13.14 -11.06
C ASN A 22 1.60 11.65 -10.75
N CYS A 23 1.80 10.82 -11.78
CA CYS A 23 1.94 9.37 -11.62
C CYS A 23 3.28 8.95 -10.98
N LEU A 24 4.32 9.78 -11.07
CA LEU A 24 5.66 9.44 -10.57
C LEU A 24 5.66 9.25 -9.05
N ASP A 25 4.87 10.05 -8.33
CA ASP A 25 4.74 9.95 -6.87
C ASP A 25 4.14 8.61 -6.44
N ASN A 26 3.34 7.97 -7.31
CA ASN A 26 2.71 6.67 -7.04
C ASN A 26 3.44 5.49 -7.68
N ALA A 27 4.28 5.73 -8.70
CA ALA A 27 4.93 4.70 -9.49
C ALA A 27 5.72 3.68 -8.66
N VAL A 28 6.39 4.14 -7.59
CA VAL A 28 7.14 3.26 -6.68
C VAL A 28 6.20 2.30 -5.94
N MET A 29 5.08 2.80 -5.42
CA MET A 29 4.10 1.97 -4.73
C MET A 29 3.36 1.04 -5.69
N GLU A 30 3.05 1.50 -6.91
CA GLU A 30 2.48 0.66 -7.96
C GLU A 30 3.41 -0.50 -8.33
N ASN A 31 4.70 -0.22 -8.51
CA ASN A 31 5.71 -1.24 -8.80
C ASN A 31 5.85 -2.24 -7.64
N PHE A 32 5.89 -1.76 -6.40
CA PHE A 32 5.94 -2.62 -5.21
C PHE A 32 4.75 -3.58 -5.16
N PHE A 33 3.52 -3.07 -5.32
CA PHE A 33 2.33 -3.92 -5.31
C PHE A 33 2.21 -4.82 -6.54
N GLY A 34 2.73 -4.38 -7.70
CA GLY A 34 2.84 -5.22 -8.90
C GLY A 34 3.73 -6.43 -8.67
N THR A 35 4.90 -6.20 -8.08
CA THR A 35 5.85 -7.26 -7.71
C THR A 35 5.25 -8.19 -6.66
N LEU A 36 4.68 -7.65 -5.58
CA LEU A 36 4.04 -8.44 -4.51
C LEU A 36 2.94 -9.35 -5.06
N LYS A 37 2.08 -8.86 -5.94
CA LYS A 37 1.00 -9.66 -6.54
C LYS A 37 1.56 -10.75 -7.45
N SER A 38 2.54 -10.40 -8.28
CA SER A 38 3.13 -11.33 -9.23
C SER A 38 3.82 -12.50 -8.53
N GLU A 39 4.61 -12.21 -7.50
CA GLU A 39 5.40 -13.23 -6.81
C GLU A 39 4.57 -14.03 -5.79
N CYS A 40 3.66 -13.38 -5.06
CA CYS A 40 2.96 -14.04 -3.95
C CYS A 40 1.56 -14.55 -4.31
N PHE A 41 0.88 -13.97 -5.30
CA PHE A 41 -0.56 -14.22 -5.53
C PHE A 41 -0.88 -14.79 -6.91
N TYR A 42 -0.14 -14.44 -7.96
CA TYR A 42 -0.44 -14.95 -9.31
C TYR A 42 0.08 -16.38 -9.55
N LEU A 43 0.98 -16.87 -8.71
CA LEU A 43 1.47 -18.25 -8.77
C LEU A 43 0.59 -19.28 -8.05
N ARG A 44 -0.40 -18.84 -7.25
CA ARG A 44 -1.20 -19.72 -6.38
C ARG A 44 -2.61 -19.16 -6.17
N GLU A 45 -3.63 -20.02 -6.25
CA GLU A 45 -4.99 -19.63 -5.87
C GLU A 45 -5.22 -19.74 -4.37
N PHE A 46 -5.79 -18.69 -3.77
CA PHE A 46 -6.21 -18.68 -2.37
C PHE A 46 -7.72 -18.63 -2.29
N ARG A 47 -8.33 -19.61 -1.61
CA ARG A 47 -9.79 -19.72 -1.50
C ARG A 47 -10.41 -18.87 -0.39
N SER A 48 -9.59 -18.30 0.49
CA SER A 48 -10.04 -17.45 1.59
C SER A 48 -8.91 -16.55 2.09
N VAL A 49 -9.27 -15.46 2.77
CA VAL A 49 -8.29 -14.58 3.44
C VAL A 49 -7.56 -15.32 4.57
N SER A 50 -8.24 -16.26 5.25
CA SER A 50 -7.60 -17.08 6.27
C SER A 50 -6.44 -17.92 5.71
N ALA A 51 -6.52 -18.35 4.45
CA ALA A 51 -5.45 -19.08 3.78
C ALA A 51 -4.20 -18.22 3.49
N LEU A 52 -4.29 -16.89 3.60
CA LEU A 52 -3.15 -15.97 3.46
C LEU A 52 -2.35 -15.80 4.74
N ARG A 53 -2.91 -16.19 5.88
CA ARG A 53 -2.15 -16.20 7.14
C ARG A 53 -1.16 -17.36 7.08
N LYS A 54 0.13 -17.07 7.24
CA LYS A 54 1.07 -18.13 7.64
C LYS A 54 0.60 -18.70 8.98
N PRO A 55 0.72 -20.02 9.20
CA PRO A 55 0.51 -20.61 10.52
C PRO A 55 1.49 -20.02 11.54
#